data_AF-A0A3D4YKE4-F1
#
_entry.id   AF-A0A3D4YKE4-F1
#
_cell.length_a   1.000
_cell.length_b   1.000
_cell.length_c   1.000
_cell.angle_alpha   90.00
_cell.angle_beta   90.00
_cell.angle_gamma   90.00
#
_symmetry.space_group_name_H-M   'P 1'
#
loop_
_entity.id
_entity.type
_entity.pdbx_description
1 polymer ?
#
loop_
_entity_poly.entity_id
_entity_poly.type
_entity_poly.pdbx_seq_one_letter_code
_entity_poly.pdbx_strand_id
1 'polypeptide(L)'
;MTCEECLSELATGSLREMPPDSAVMLHCATCPDCSRLTTLLRDREYNAANVLNNLPPMSSPITVAETSVRTAHRRRTGRVVVMLSGAALVVTIWIAAATTIIPALNHADATKSSTLRTETIPLRCLSPQQAADIINPYVRSRGSTYYVPTSGISAITVRGNASEVAKSRNLIGEFEEDPAAACRST
;
A
#
# COMPACT_ATOMS: atom_id res chain seq x y z
N MET A 1 -42.94 -3.09 25.10
CA MET A 1 -42.49 -1.70 25.16
C MET A 1 -42.41 -1.14 23.77
N THR A 2 -43.02 0.02 23.54
CA THR A 2 -42.95 0.76 22.28
C THR A 2 -41.83 1.80 22.30
N CYS A 3 -41.45 2.32 21.13
CA CYS A 3 -40.47 3.41 21.05
C CYS A 3 -40.95 4.67 21.80
N GLU A 4 -42.24 5.01 21.74
CA GLU A 4 -42.78 6.20 22.41
C GLU A 4 -42.73 6.07 23.94
N GLU A 5 -43.08 4.90 24.47
CA GLU A 5 -42.93 4.59 25.89
C GLU A 5 -41.45 4.69 26.32
N CYS A 6 -40.54 4.14 25.52
CA CYS A 6 -39.11 4.20 25.75
C CYS A 6 -38.59 5.64 25.79
N LEU A 7 -39.01 6.47 24.84
CA LEU A 7 -38.65 7.88 24.80
C LEU A 7 -39.20 8.65 25.99
N SER A 8 -40.43 8.35 26.43
CA SER A 8 -41.05 9.01 27.58
C SER A 8 -40.30 8.72 28.90
N GLU A 9 -39.84 7.48 29.08
CA GLU A 9 -39.03 7.09 30.24
C GLU A 9 -37.61 7.68 30.17
N LEU A 10 -36.98 7.67 28.99
CA LEU A 10 -35.67 8.30 28.77
C LEU A 10 -35.69 9.82 28.88
N ALA A 11 -36.85 10.47 28.69
CA ALA A 11 -36.98 11.92 28.81
C ALA A 11 -37.04 12.39 30.26
N THR A 12 -37.45 11.53 31.19
CA THR A 12 -37.72 11.89 32.58
C THR A 12 -36.77 11.22 33.57
N GLY A 13 -36.21 10.05 33.23
CA GLY A 13 -35.26 9.32 34.06
C GLY A 13 -33.80 9.54 33.67
N SER A 14 -32.88 9.31 34.62
CA SER A 14 -31.45 9.19 34.32
C SER A 14 -31.09 7.77 33.93
N LEU A 15 -30.26 7.61 32.90
CA LEU A 15 -29.73 6.31 32.46
C LEU A 15 -28.86 5.64 33.53
N ARG A 16 -28.29 6.42 34.47
CA ARG A 16 -27.49 5.88 35.59
C ARG A 16 -28.33 5.17 36.65
N GLU A 17 -29.58 5.56 36.79
CA GLU A 17 -30.50 5.03 37.80
C GLU A 17 -31.34 3.86 37.26
N MET A 18 -31.29 3.62 35.95
CA MET A 18 -32.01 2.52 35.32
C MET A 18 -31.30 1.18 35.53
N PRO A 19 -32.02 0.13 36.00
CA PRO A 19 -31.50 -1.22 36.05
C PRO A 19 -31.10 -1.72 34.66
N PRO A 20 -30.02 -2.51 34.54
CA PRO A 20 -29.58 -3.09 33.27
C PRO A 20 -30.64 -4.02 32.65
N ASP A 21 -31.47 -4.65 33.50
CA ASP A 21 -32.54 -5.56 33.09
C ASP A 21 -33.89 -4.86 32.86
N SER A 22 -33.92 -3.52 32.89
CA SER A 22 -35.14 -2.76 32.65
C SER A 22 -35.67 -2.96 31.23
N ALA A 23 -36.99 -2.88 31.07
CA ALA A 23 -37.64 -2.97 29.76
C ALA A 23 -37.08 -1.93 28.77
N VAL A 24 -36.73 -0.74 29.25
CA VAL A 24 -36.06 0.33 28.49
C VAL A 24 -34.73 -0.13 27.92
N MET A 25 -33.86 -0.69 28.76
CA MET A 25 -32.51 -1.11 28.36
C MET A 25 -32.55 -2.28 27.38
N LEU A 26 -33.46 -3.25 27.62
CA LEU A 26 -33.69 -4.38 26.71
C LEU A 26 -34.25 -3.93 25.36
N HIS A 27 -35.18 -2.96 25.36
CA HIS A 27 -35.72 -2.39 24.13
C HIS A 27 -34.67 -1.59 23.36
N CYS A 28 -33.83 -0.82 24.05
CA CYS A 28 -32.74 -0.06 23.44
C CYS A 28 -31.63 -0.94 22.87
N ALA A 29 -31.44 -2.16 23.40
CA ALA A 29 -30.49 -3.13 22.84
C ALA A 29 -30.95 -3.70 21.50
N THR A 30 -32.27 -3.72 21.24
CA THR A 30 -32.86 -4.37 20.06
C THR A 30 -33.35 -3.38 19.00
N CYS A 31 -33.75 -2.17 19.40
CA CYS A 31 -34.24 -1.13 18.48
C CYS A 31 -33.10 -0.19 18.03
N PRO A 32 -32.81 -0.08 16.71
CA PRO A 32 -31.69 0.74 16.22
C PRO A 32 -31.88 2.23 16.53
N ASP A 33 -33.11 2.74 16.47
CA ASP A 33 -33.39 4.16 16.74
C ASP A 33 -33.21 4.50 18.23
N CYS A 34 -33.72 3.65 19.12
CA CYS A 34 -33.56 3.83 20.56
C CYS A 34 -32.12 3.59 21.03
N SER A 35 -31.39 2.66 20.40
CA SER A 35 -29.96 2.41 20.69
C SER A 35 -29.09 3.64 20.41
N ARG A 36 -29.36 4.34 19.30
CA ARG A 36 -28.62 5.56 18.93
C ARG A 36 -28.94 6.70 19.88
N LEU A 37 -30.18 6.82 20.34
CA LEU A 37 -30.54 7.87 21.28
C LEU A 37 -29.94 7.61 22.68
N THR A 38 -30.02 6.39 23.17
CA THR A 38 -29.46 6.02 24.48
C THR A 38 -27.95 6.20 24.55
N THR A 39 -27.22 5.86 23.49
CA THR A 39 -25.77 6.13 23.40
C THR A 39 -25.47 7.63 23.45
N LEU A 40 -26.23 8.46 22.74
CA LEU A 40 -26.09 9.92 22.78
C LEU A 40 -26.42 10.50 24.17
N LEU A 41 -27.47 10.02 24.82
CA LEU A 41 -27.85 10.44 26.16
C LEU A 41 -26.78 10.04 27.19
N ARG A 42 -26.29 8.80 27.12
CA ARG A 42 -25.20 8.29 27.96
C ARG A 42 -23.96 9.17 27.83
N ASP A 43 -23.55 9.48 26.60
CA ASP A 43 -22.42 10.39 26.37
C ASP A 43 -22.66 11.77 26.99
N ARG A 44 -23.87 12.32 26.89
CA ARG A 44 -24.21 13.63 27.49
C ARG A 44 -24.15 13.57 29.02
N GLU A 45 -24.69 12.54 29.65
CA GLU A 45 -24.63 12.37 31.11
C GLU A 45 -23.19 12.22 31.60
N TYR A 46 -22.36 11.40 30.95
CA TYR A 46 -20.94 11.28 31.30
C TYR A 46 -20.21 12.61 31.17
N ASN A 47 -20.50 13.38 30.12
CA ASN A 47 -19.90 14.69 29.93
C ASN A 47 -20.35 15.69 30.98
N ALA A 48 -21.63 15.71 31.33
CA ALA A 48 -22.17 16.56 32.40
C ALA A 48 -21.54 16.20 33.75
N ALA A 49 -21.48 14.91 34.10
CA ALA A 49 -20.84 14.44 35.31
C ALA A 49 -19.35 14.80 35.35
N ASN A 50 -18.64 14.70 34.22
CA ASN A 50 -17.23 15.07 34.14
C ASN A 50 -17.03 16.59 34.30
N VAL A 51 -17.91 17.42 33.74
CA VAL A 51 -17.87 18.87 33.98
C VAL A 51 -18.10 19.18 35.46
N LEU A 52 -19.12 18.56 36.07
CA LEU A 52 -19.45 18.76 37.49
C LEU A 52 -18.33 18.30 38.43
N ASN A 53 -17.71 17.15 38.17
CA ASN A 53 -16.62 16.62 38.99
C ASN A 53 -15.32 17.43 38.88
N ASN A 54 -15.11 18.15 37.77
CA ASN A 54 -13.92 18.99 37.58
C ASN A 54 -14.13 20.45 38.02
N LEU A 55 -15.30 20.78 38.57
CA LEU A 55 -15.52 22.09 39.17
C LEU A 55 -14.98 22.13 40.61
N PRO A 56 -14.35 23.24 41.03
CA PRO A 56 -13.96 23.41 42.42
C PRO A 56 -15.20 23.42 43.33
N PRO A 57 -15.09 22.94 44.58
CA PRO A 57 -16.21 22.94 45.53
C PRO A 57 -16.74 24.37 45.73
N MET A 58 -18.07 24.53 45.72
CA MET A 58 -18.80 25.81 45.76
C MET A 58 -18.71 26.69 44.51
N SER A 59 -18.54 26.11 43.32
CA SER A 59 -18.68 26.83 42.04
C SER A 59 -20.08 27.43 41.86
N SER A 60 -20.17 28.72 41.53
CA SER A 60 -21.45 29.38 41.27
C SER A 60 -22.10 28.82 39.98
N PRO A 61 -23.44 28.80 39.87
CA PRO A 61 -24.13 28.26 38.69
C PRO A 61 -23.71 28.92 37.37
N ILE A 62 -23.27 30.18 37.42
CA ILE A 62 -22.72 30.91 36.26
C ILE A 62 -21.39 30.30 35.80
N THR A 63 -20.50 29.94 36.74
CA THR A 63 -19.22 29.29 36.39
C THR A 63 -19.40 27.89 35.79
N VAL A 64 -20.46 27.17 36.18
CA VAL A 64 -20.84 25.90 35.56
C VAL A 64 -21.30 26.11 34.11
N ALA A 65 -22.13 27.12 33.87
CA ALA A 65 -22.59 27.46 32.52
C ALA A 65 -21.40 27.84 31.61
N GLU A 66 -20.50 28.72 32.05
CA GLU A 66 -19.34 29.13 31.26
C GLU A 66 -18.37 27.98 30.94
N THR A 67 -18.09 27.11 31.91
CA THR A 67 -17.21 25.95 31.72
C THR A 67 -17.81 24.93 30.77
N SER A 68 -19.13 24.72 30.82
CA SER A 68 -19.82 23.83 29.88
C SER A 68 -19.73 24.32 28.43
N VAL A 69 -19.88 25.64 28.21
CA VAL A 69 -19.77 26.27 26.89
C VAL A 69 -18.34 26.20 26.37
N ARG A 70 -17.34 26.55 27.20
CA ARG A 70 -15.92 26.46 26.82
C ARG A 70 -15.52 25.03 26.45
N THR A 71 -15.97 24.04 27.22
CA THR A 71 -15.69 22.62 26.97
C THR A 71 -16.33 22.14 25.67
N ALA A 72 -17.58 22.52 25.40
CA ALA A 72 -18.26 22.22 24.15
C ALA A 72 -17.53 22.85 22.95
N HIS A 73 -17.08 24.10 23.08
CA HIS A 73 -16.39 24.80 22.01
C HIS A 73 -15.02 24.17 21.70
N ARG A 74 -14.25 23.81 22.74
CA ARG A 74 -12.93 23.16 22.62
C ARG A 74 -13.00 21.78 21.98
N ARG A 75 -14.10 21.04 22.17
CA ARG A 75 -14.31 19.74 21.51
C ARG A 75 -14.61 19.88 20.02
N ARG A 76 -15.39 20.90 19.63
CA ARG A 76 -15.67 21.16 18.21
C ARG A 76 -14.39 21.53 17.48
N THR A 77 -13.59 22.44 18.04
CA THR A 77 -12.30 22.82 17.44
C THR A 77 -11.31 21.66 17.46
N GLY A 78 -11.26 20.88 18.55
CA GLY A 78 -10.41 19.69 18.64
C GLY A 78 -10.70 18.66 17.55
N ARG A 79 -11.97 18.35 17.27
CA ARG A 79 -12.35 17.42 16.19
C ARG A 79 -11.93 17.93 14.81
N VAL A 80 -12.10 19.22 14.54
CA VAL A 80 -11.71 19.84 13.26
C VAL A 80 -10.19 19.78 13.08
N VAL A 81 -9.42 20.10 14.12
CA VAL A 81 -7.95 20.05 14.07
C VAL A 81 -7.44 18.62 13.86
N VAL A 82 -8.05 17.62 14.51
CA VAL A 82 -7.70 16.21 14.32
C VAL A 82 -8.01 15.75 12.89
N MET A 83 -9.16 16.13 12.34
CA MET A 83 -9.48 15.82 10.93
C MET A 83 -8.51 16.48 9.95
N LEU A 84 -8.20 17.76 10.14
CA LEU A 84 -7.29 18.48 9.26
C LEU A 84 -5.85 17.94 9.33
N SER A 85 -5.36 17.62 10.53
CA SER A 85 -4.02 17.03 10.70
C SER A 85 -3.95 15.62 10.12
N GLY A 86 -4.98 14.79 10.29
CA GLY A 86 -5.07 13.48 9.64
C GLY A 86 -5.04 13.58 8.11
N ALA A 87 -5.83 14.49 7.53
CA ALA A 87 -5.84 14.71 6.09
C ALA A 87 -4.49 15.20 5.56
N ALA A 88 -3.84 16.13 6.26
CA ALA A 88 -2.52 16.62 5.90
C ALA A 88 -1.47 15.50 5.90
N LEU A 89 -1.52 14.59 6.88
CA LEU A 89 -0.61 13.46 6.99
C LEU A 89 -0.78 12.46 5.84
N VAL A 90 -2.03 12.18 5.43
CA VAL A 90 -2.28 11.33 4.25
C VAL A 90 -1.73 11.96 2.99
N VAL A 91 -1.90 13.27 2.81
CA VAL A 91 -1.39 14.01 1.66
C VAL A 91 0.14 14.00 1.62
N THR A 92 0.82 14.21 2.75
CA THR A 92 2.29 14.18 2.79
C THR A 92 2.84 12.79 2.49
N ILE A 93 2.21 11.72 2.98
CA ILE A 93 2.60 10.35 2.63
C ILE A 93 2.44 10.11 1.14
N TRP A 94 1.32 10.54 0.54
CA TRP A 94 1.08 10.39 -0.89
C TRP A 94 2.11 11.13 -1.74
N ILE A 95 2.42 12.38 -1.37
CA ILE A 95 3.44 13.18 -2.07
C ILE A 95 4.81 12.52 -1.94
N ALA A 96 5.19 12.06 -0.74
CA ALA A 96 6.46 11.38 -0.52
C ALA A 96 6.55 10.09 -1.35
N ALA A 97 5.49 9.28 -1.39
CA ALA A 97 5.46 8.06 -2.20
C ALA A 97 5.61 8.36 -3.69
N ALA A 98 4.89 9.36 -4.21
CA ALA A 98 4.93 9.73 -5.62
C ALA A 98 6.29 10.30 -6.05
N THR A 99 6.92 11.10 -5.19
CA THR A 99 8.16 11.83 -5.53
C THR A 99 9.43 11.04 -5.24
N THR A 100 9.42 10.09 -4.30
CA THR A 100 10.64 9.38 -3.88
C THR A 100 10.60 7.89 -4.20
N ILE A 101 9.49 7.20 -3.93
CA ILE A 101 9.42 5.73 -3.99
C ILE A 101 9.23 5.26 -5.44
N ILE A 102 8.26 5.84 -6.16
CA ILE A 102 7.97 5.47 -7.56
C ILE A 102 9.19 5.68 -8.48
N PRO A 103 9.87 6.84 -8.48
CA PRO A 103 11.04 7.02 -9.34
C PRO A 103 12.20 6.09 -8.93
N ALA A 104 12.43 5.85 -7.63
CA ALA A 104 13.48 4.94 -7.19
C ALA A 104 13.26 3.48 -7.67
N LEU A 105 12.01 3.00 -7.63
CA LEU A 105 11.66 1.67 -8.15
C LEU A 105 11.82 1.58 -9.67
N ASN A 106 11.36 2.59 -10.41
CA ASN A 106 11.52 2.64 -11.87
C ASN A 106 13.01 2.68 -12.29
N HIS A 107 13.87 3.36 -11.52
CA HIS A 107 15.31 3.38 -11.77
C HIS A 107 15.99 2.05 -11.38
N ALA A 108 15.53 1.39 -10.31
CA ALA A 108 16.05 0.08 -9.92
C ALA A 108 15.81 -1.00 -11.00
N ASP A 109 14.65 -0.99 -11.64
CA ASP A 109 14.35 -1.91 -12.74
C ASP A 109 15.08 -1.56 -14.04
N ALA A 110 15.29 -0.26 -14.32
CA ALA A 110 16.15 0.16 -15.43
C ALA A 110 17.61 -0.33 -15.26
N THR A 111 18.12 -0.34 -14.01
CA THR A 111 19.48 -0.78 -13.70
C THR A 111 19.64 -2.30 -13.85
N LYS A 112 18.61 -3.09 -13.55
CA LYS A 112 18.62 -4.55 -13.79
C LYS A 112 18.65 -4.92 -15.28
N SER A 113 18.18 -4.05 -16.17
CA SER A 113 18.30 -4.29 -17.62
C SER A 113 19.74 -4.17 -18.14
N SER A 114 20.63 -3.53 -17.38
CA SER A 114 22.03 -3.28 -17.75
C SER A 114 23.04 -4.21 -17.07
N THR A 115 22.58 -5.22 -16.31
CA THR A 115 23.50 -6.22 -15.73
C THR A 115 23.98 -7.14 -16.84
N LEU A 116 25.25 -6.97 -17.23
CA LEU A 116 25.93 -7.85 -18.18
C LEU A 116 25.93 -9.28 -17.64
N ARG A 117 25.27 -10.19 -18.37
CA ARG A 117 25.24 -11.62 -18.09
C ARG A 117 26.17 -12.33 -19.07
N THR A 118 26.89 -13.32 -18.57
CA THR A 118 27.70 -14.21 -19.40
C THR A 118 26.97 -15.54 -19.55
N GLU A 119 26.83 -16.02 -20.78
CA GLU A 119 26.22 -17.30 -21.07
C GLU A 119 26.98 -18.02 -22.19
N THR A 120 27.12 -19.33 -22.05
CA THR A 120 27.74 -20.18 -23.07
C THR A 120 26.65 -20.87 -23.89
N ILE A 121 26.63 -20.60 -25.18
CA ILE A 121 25.69 -21.15 -26.14
C ILE A 121 26.36 -22.34 -26.83
N PRO A 122 25.85 -23.58 -26.68
CA PRO A 122 26.37 -24.72 -27.41
C PRO A 122 25.98 -24.59 -28.90
N LEU A 123 26.91 -24.97 -29.78
CA LEU A 123 26.73 -24.99 -31.24
C LEU A 123 26.63 -26.45 -31.69
N ARG A 124 25.71 -26.74 -32.59
CA ARG A 124 25.49 -28.07 -33.17
C ARG A 124 26.26 -28.25 -34.47
N CYS A 125 26.15 -27.28 -35.38
CA CYS A 125 26.77 -27.38 -36.71
C CYS A 125 27.56 -26.14 -37.13
N LEU A 126 27.38 -25.01 -36.46
CA LEU A 126 28.19 -23.82 -36.73
C LEU A 126 29.57 -23.92 -36.09
N SER A 127 30.59 -23.47 -36.82
CA SER A 127 31.89 -23.22 -36.21
C SER A 127 31.79 -22.03 -35.24
N PRO A 128 32.57 -22.03 -34.15
CA PRO A 128 32.62 -20.90 -33.21
C PRO A 128 32.88 -19.53 -33.88
N GLN A 129 33.66 -19.51 -34.97
CA GLN A 129 33.93 -18.30 -35.77
C GLN A 129 32.70 -17.83 -36.56
N GLN A 130 31.97 -18.74 -37.21
CA GLN A 130 30.73 -18.37 -37.91
C GLN A 130 29.67 -17.85 -36.94
N ALA A 131 29.52 -18.50 -35.79
CA ALA A 131 28.61 -18.03 -34.75
C ALA A 131 29.00 -16.63 -34.27
N ALA A 132 30.29 -16.36 -34.11
CA ALA A 132 30.81 -15.02 -33.78
C ALA A 132 30.45 -13.99 -34.85
N ASP A 133 30.65 -14.29 -36.12
CA ASP A 133 30.33 -13.38 -37.23
C ASP A 133 28.83 -13.04 -37.28
N ILE A 134 27.96 -14.04 -37.03
CA ILE A 134 26.50 -13.86 -36.98
C ILE A 134 26.08 -12.92 -35.84
N ILE A 135 26.68 -13.07 -34.65
CA ILE A 135 26.26 -12.29 -33.47
C ILE A 135 26.97 -10.94 -33.34
N ASN A 136 28.13 -10.74 -33.99
CA ASN A 136 28.95 -9.52 -33.90
C ASN A 136 28.14 -8.22 -34.12
N PRO A 137 27.18 -8.13 -35.07
CA PRO A 137 26.38 -6.93 -35.25
C PRO A 137 25.44 -6.61 -34.08
N TYR A 138 25.13 -7.59 -33.22
CA TYR A 138 24.12 -7.50 -32.17
C TYR A 138 24.71 -7.34 -30.76
N VAL A 139 25.98 -7.67 -30.58
CA VAL A 139 26.72 -7.52 -29.31
C VAL A 139 27.44 -6.18 -29.31
N ARG A 140 26.69 -5.06 -29.30
CA ARG A 140 27.23 -3.69 -29.46
C ARG A 140 27.19 -2.84 -28.19
N SER A 141 26.51 -3.28 -27.13
CA SER A 141 26.42 -2.50 -25.89
C SER A 141 27.76 -2.39 -25.18
N ARG A 142 27.94 -1.33 -24.36
CA ARG A 142 29.16 -1.10 -23.60
C ARG A 142 29.44 -2.29 -22.66
N GLY A 143 30.54 -2.99 -22.89
CA GLY A 143 30.95 -4.15 -22.10
C GLY A 143 30.39 -5.49 -22.59
N SER A 144 29.58 -5.48 -23.65
CA SER A 144 29.16 -6.71 -24.33
C SER A 144 30.29 -7.20 -25.24
N THR A 145 30.56 -8.50 -25.19
CA THR A 145 31.64 -9.14 -25.93
C THR A 145 31.34 -10.63 -26.09
N TYR A 146 31.98 -11.29 -27.04
CA TYR A 146 31.90 -12.73 -27.20
C TYR A 146 33.29 -13.36 -27.18
N TYR A 147 33.36 -14.59 -26.72
CA TYR A 147 34.58 -15.37 -26.62
C TYR A 147 34.44 -16.65 -27.42
N VAL A 148 35.34 -16.82 -28.37
CA VAL A 148 35.48 -18.01 -29.19
C VAL A 148 36.46 -18.95 -28.47
N PRO A 149 36.03 -20.15 -28.03
CA PRO A 149 36.91 -21.08 -27.34
C PRO A 149 38.02 -21.59 -28.28
N THR A 150 39.25 -21.62 -27.79
CA THR A 150 40.42 -22.17 -28.50
C THR A 150 40.54 -23.69 -28.34
N SER A 151 39.76 -24.29 -27.45
CA SER A 151 39.82 -25.70 -27.06
C SER A 151 39.10 -26.67 -28.02
N GLY A 152 38.62 -26.19 -29.18
CA GLY A 152 37.91 -27.02 -30.16
C GLY A 152 36.49 -27.43 -29.73
N ILE A 153 35.95 -26.82 -28.68
CA ILE A 153 34.57 -27.04 -28.24
C ILE A 153 33.63 -26.26 -29.16
N SER A 154 32.60 -26.91 -29.70
CA SER A 154 31.53 -26.28 -30.47
C SER A 154 30.60 -25.47 -29.56
N ALA A 155 31.08 -24.34 -29.06
CA ALA A 155 30.31 -23.42 -28.25
C ALA A 155 30.83 -21.99 -28.43
N ILE A 156 30.00 -20.99 -28.13
CA ILE A 156 30.40 -19.59 -28.05
C ILE A 156 29.94 -18.99 -26.73
N THR A 157 30.80 -18.23 -26.06
CA THR A 157 30.41 -17.56 -24.81
C THR A 157 30.10 -16.10 -25.10
N VAL A 158 28.89 -15.67 -24.80
CA VAL A 158 28.41 -14.30 -25.03
C VAL A 158 28.24 -13.61 -23.69
N ARG A 159 28.87 -12.45 -23.54
CA ARG A 159 28.65 -11.53 -22.43
C ARG A 159 27.88 -10.33 -22.95
N GLY A 160 26.73 -10.04 -22.39
CA GLY A 160 25.91 -8.90 -22.81
C GLY A 160 24.68 -8.71 -21.94
N ASN A 161 23.84 -7.74 -22.29
CA ASN A 161 22.57 -7.58 -21.60
C ASN A 161 21.66 -8.77 -21.88
N ALA A 162 20.66 -9.01 -21.01
CA ALA A 162 19.76 -10.16 -21.14
C ALA A 162 19.08 -10.23 -22.53
N SER A 163 18.72 -9.08 -23.11
CA SER A 163 18.14 -8.99 -24.45
C SER A 163 19.15 -9.34 -25.57
N GLU A 164 20.41 -8.95 -25.43
CA GLU A 164 21.47 -9.27 -26.39
C GLU A 164 21.78 -10.76 -26.37
N VAL A 165 21.96 -11.35 -25.17
CA VAL A 165 22.22 -12.78 -25.02
C VAL A 165 21.07 -13.62 -25.56
N ALA A 166 19.82 -13.24 -25.24
CA ALA A 166 18.63 -13.92 -25.76
C ALA A 166 18.55 -13.81 -27.30
N LYS A 167 18.83 -12.63 -27.86
CA LYS A 167 18.83 -12.42 -29.31
C LYS A 167 19.94 -13.21 -30.01
N SER A 168 21.14 -13.24 -29.46
CA SER A 168 22.25 -14.05 -29.96
C SER A 168 21.89 -15.54 -29.96
N ARG A 169 21.28 -16.05 -28.90
CA ARG A 169 20.83 -17.46 -28.82
C ARG A 169 19.80 -17.79 -29.89
N ASN A 170 18.81 -16.93 -30.06
CA ASN A 170 17.75 -17.15 -31.04
C ASN A 170 18.28 -17.10 -32.48
N LEU A 171 19.14 -16.14 -32.81
CA LEU A 171 19.74 -16.03 -34.15
C LEU A 171 20.61 -17.25 -34.47
N ILE A 172 21.46 -17.68 -33.53
CA ILE A 172 22.25 -18.90 -33.71
C ILE A 172 21.33 -20.10 -33.95
N GLY A 173 20.27 -20.24 -33.13
CA GLY A 173 19.28 -21.31 -33.32
C GLY A 173 18.60 -21.28 -34.68
N GLU A 174 18.17 -20.11 -35.15
CA GLU A 174 17.53 -19.92 -36.45
C GLU A 174 18.47 -20.31 -37.61
N PHE A 175 19.75 -19.94 -37.53
CA PHE A 175 20.75 -20.35 -38.52
C PHE A 175 21.10 -21.84 -38.46
N GLU A 176 21.07 -22.47 -37.28
CA GLU A 176 21.29 -23.92 -37.15
C GLU A 176 20.07 -24.74 -37.59
N GLU A 177 18.87 -24.18 -37.50
CA GLU A 177 17.63 -24.81 -37.96
C GLU A 177 17.41 -24.64 -39.48
N ASP A 178 18.07 -23.68 -40.12
CA ASP A 178 17.97 -23.48 -41.57
C ASP A 178 18.64 -24.64 -42.35
N PRO A 179 17.86 -25.45 -43.10
CA PRO A 179 18.38 -26.58 -43.87
C PRO A 179 19.36 -26.16 -44.97
N ALA A 180 19.40 -24.87 -45.35
CA ALA A 180 20.32 -24.35 -46.35
C ALA A 180 21.66 -23.87 -45.78
N ALA A 181 21.75 -23.53 -44.49
CA ALA A 181 22.79 -22.62 -43.99
C ALA A 181 24.00 -23.27 -43.31
N ALA A 182 23.90 -24.43 -42.64
CA ALA A 182 25.06 -24.97 -41.91
C ALA A 182 25.07 -26.48 -41.64
N CYS A 183 23.90 -27.10 -41.44
CA CYS A 183 23.81 -28.50 -41.01
C CYS A 183 23.72 -29.48 -42.20
N ARG A 184 24.69 -29.51 -43.12
CA ARG A 184 24.81 -30.66 -44.04
C ARG A 184 25.63 -31.75 -43.37
N SER A 185 24.93 -32.77 -42.86
CA SER A 185 25.55 -34.03 -42.45
C SER A 185 26.32 -34.62 -43.63
N THR A 186 27.65 -34.69 -43.53
CA THR A 186 28.41 -35.77 -44.16
C THR A 186 28.24 -37.04 -43.34
#